data_AF-A0A8C5EDQ9-F1
#
_entry.id   AF-A0A8C5EDQ9-F1
#
_cell.length_a   1.000
_cell.length_b   1.000
_cell.length_c   1.000
_cell.angle_alpha   90.00
_cell.angle_beta   90.00
_cell.angle_gamma   90.00
#
_symmetry.space_group_name_H-M   'P 1'
#
loop_
_entity.id
_entity.type
_entity.pdbx_description
1 polymer ?
#
loop_
_entity_poly.entity_id
_entity_poly.type
_entity_poly.pdbx_seq_one_letter_code
_entity_poly.pdbx_strand_id
1 'polypeptide(L)'
;MTPFFMITRLLSDRKCVMEWEEPHDSTLYCIQTDRNHMIASGSSHYGVLRLWDKRQTSCLQSFQLSSDHVSSPVYSLRLDSSHLYAALASSLHSLDFKTSQTRSNPLKQGFSTLES
;
A
#
# COMPACT_ATOMS: atom_id res chain seq x y z
N MET A 1 -3.10 -22.07 -16.67
CA MET A 1 -4.16 -21.40 -15.89
C MET A 1 -3.46 -20.77 -14.71
N THR A 2 -3.17 -19.47 -14.79
CA THR A 2 -2.56 -18.72 -13.68
C THR A 2 -3.58 -18.65 -12.54
N PRO A 3 -3.22 -19.00 -11.29
CA PRO A 3 -4.09 -18.75 -10.16
C PRO A 3 -4.30 -17.24 -10.01
N PHE A 4 -5.53 -16.80 -10.23
CA PHE A 4 -5.93 -15.42 -9.97
C PHE A 4 -6.19 -15.28 -8.47
N PHE A 5 -5.39 -14.48 -7.78
CA PHE A 5 -5.69 -14.10 -6.40
C PHE A 5 -6.77 -13.01 -6.42
N MET A 6 -7.92 -13.32 -5.82
CA MET A 6 -9.07 -12.44 -5.78
C MET A 6 -9.33 -12.01 -4.33
N ILE A 7 -9.40 -10.70 -4.10
CA ILE A 7 -9.80 -10.15 -2.80
C ILE A 7 -11.31 -10.01 -2.82
N THR A 8 -12.02 -10.80 -2.01
CA THR A 8 -13.49 -10.77 -1.95
C THR A 8 -13.99 -10.06 -0.69
N ARG A 9 -14.78 -9.00 -0.85
CA ARG A 9 -15.49 -8.37 0.27
C ARG A 9 -16.84 -9.05 0.50
N LEU A 10 -16.99 -9.67 1.67
CA LEU A 10 -18.26 -10.27 2.11
C LEU A 10 -19.06 -9.32 3.01
N LEU A 11 -20.38 -9.27 2.80
CA LEU A 11 -21.32 -8.72 3.78
C LEU A 11 -21.70 -9.77 4.83
N SER A 12 -22.42 -9.35 5.87
CA SER A 12 -22.92 -10.23 6.93
C SER A 12 -23.78 -11.40 6.41
N ASP A 13 -24.34 -11.27 5.21
CA ASP A 13 -25.10 -12.32 4.51
C ASP A 13 -24.21 -13.24 3.64
N ARG A 14 -22.88 -13.15 3.77
CA ARG A 14 -21.86 -13.87 2.98
C ARG A 14 -21.97 -13.65 1.47
N LYS A 15 -22.64 -12.59 1.02
CA LYS A 15 -22.60 -12.21 -0.40
C LYS A 15 -21.32 -11.49 -0.72
N CYS A 16 -20.67 -11.93 -1.79
CA CYS A 16 -19.60 -11.20 -2.44
C CYS A 16 -20.16 -9.87 -2.97
N VAL A 17 -19.59 -8.75 -2.52
CA VAL A 17 -20.00 -7.40 -2.96
C VAL A 17 -19.01 -6.81 -3.93
N MET A 18 -17.74 -7.17 -3.79
CA MET A 18 -16.68 -6.64 -4.63
C MET A 18 -15.53 -7.61 -4.69
N GLU A 19 -14.95 -7.69 -5.88
CA GLU A 19 -13.79 -8.50 -6.19
C GLU A 19 -12.76 -7.59 -6.81
N TRP A 20 -11.54 -7.63 -6.25
CA TRP A 20 -10.38 -6.99 -6.85
C TRP A 20 -9.42 -8.07 -7.29
N GLU A 21 -8.97 -7.96 -8.54
CA GLU A 21 -8.02 -8.87 -9.14
C GLU A 21 -6.60 -8.36 -8.91
N GLU A 22 -5.76 -9.21 -8.30
CA GLU A 22 -4.33 -8.96 -8.24
C GLU A 22 -3.70 -9.39 -9.58
N PRO A 23 -3.11 -8.46 -10.35
CA PRO A 23 -2.55 -8.73 -11.67
C PRO A 23 -1.22 -9.50 -11.59
N HIS A 24 -0.68 -9.70 -10.40
CA HIS A 24 0.48 -10.56 -10.18
C HIS A 24 0.03 -11.86 -9.52
N ASP A 25 0.46 -12.98 -10.09
CA ASP A 25 0.28 -14.32 -9.55
C ASP A 25 1.12 -14.50 -8.29
N SER A 26 0.67 -13.88 -7.20
CA SER A 26 1.43 -13.75 -5.97
C SER A 26 0.50 -13.87 -4.79
N THR A 27 0.91 -14.68 -3.81
CA THR A 27 0.11 -14.92 -2.62
C THR A 27 0.04 -13.66 -1.77
N LEU A 28 -1.17 -13.27 -1.38
CA LEU A 28 -1.34 -12.20 -0.40
C LEU A 28 -1.12 -12.76 1.01
N TYR A 29 -0.20 -12.17 1.77
CA TYR A 29 0.05 -12.59 3.16
C TYR A 29 -0.82 -11.83 4.16
N CYS A 30 -1.09 -10.56 3.88
CA CYS A 30 -1.78 -9.69 4.80
C CYS A 30 -2.77 -8.78 4.06
N ILE A 31 -3.93 -8.61 4.70
CA ILE A 31 -4.96 -7.67 4.27
C ILE A 31 -5.41 -6.92 5.51
N GLN A 32 -5.50 -5.61 5.41
CA GLN A 32 -5.92 -4.74 6.50
C GLN A 32 -6.90 -3.70 5.96
N THR A 33 -7.90 -3.31 6.77
CA THR A 33 -8.82 -2.24 6.45
C THR A 33 -8.80 -1.18 7.55
N ASP A 34 -8.89 0.08 7.15
CA ASP A 34 -9.00 1.23 8.06
C ASP A 34 -10.39 1.33 8.74
N ARG A 35 -11.27 0.32 8.53
CA ARG A 35 -12.70 0.28 8.91
C ARG A 35 -13.57 1.35 8.26
N ASN A 36 -12.98 2.24 7.49
CA ASN A 36 -13.66 3.27 6.75
C ASN A 36 -13.80 2.78 5.31
N HIS A 37 -13.13 3.41 4.36
CA HIS A 37 -13.24 3.07 2.94
C HIS A 37 -11.98 2.44 2.36
N MET A 38 -10.87 2.38 3.08
CA MET A 38 -9.61 1.90 2.54
C MET A 38 -9.32 0.45 2.93
N ILE A 39 -8.69 -0.24 1.99
CA ILE A 39 -8.18 -1.59 2.13
C ILE A 39 -6.73 -1.58 1.66
N ALA A 40 -5.83 -2.12 2.48
CA ALA A 40 -4.45 -2.37 2.13
C ALA A 40 -4.22 -3.87 1.99
N SER A 41 -3.63 -4.31 0.88
CA SER A 41 -3.16 -5.68 0.66
C SER A 41 -1.65 -5.72 0.52
N GLY A 42 -1.03 -6.77 1.06
CA GLY A 42 0.41 -7.00 1.01
C GLY A 42 0.73 -8.32 0.34
N SER A 43 1.54 -8.24 -0.70
CA SER A 43 1.96 -9.39 -1.50
C SER A 43 3.20 -10.06 -0.91
N SER A 44 3.28 -11.37 -1.11
CA SER A 44 4.47 -12.19 -0.88
C SER A 44 5.61 -11.85 -1.84
N HIS A 45 5.27 -11.31 -3.00
CA HIS A 45 6.17 -11.18 -4.12
C HIS A 45 6.53 -9.70 -4.31
N TYR A 46 7.84 -9.41 -4.33
CA TYR A 46 8.41 -8.06 -4.47
C TYR A 46 7.92 -7.02 -3.46
N GLY A 47 7.46 -7.45 -2.28
CA GLY A 47 7.06 -6.52 -1.21
C GLY A 47 6.04 -5.48 -1.67
N VAL A 48 5.18 -5.84 -2.62
CA VAL A 48 4.22 -4.89 -3.21
C VAL A 48 3.05 -4.74 -2.26
N LEU A 49 2.74 -3.47 -1.97
CA LEU A 49 1.52 -3.07 -1.30
C LEU A 49 0.56 -2.45 -2.27
N ARG A 50 -0.72 -2.71 -2.07
CA ARG A 50 -1.77 -2.05 -2.84
C ARG A 50 -2.83 -1.48 -1.92
N LEU A 51 -3.24 -0.28 -2.26
CA LEU A 51 -4.36 0.41 -1.65
C LEU A 51 -5.55 0.38 -2.59
N TRP A 52 -6.69 0.06 -2.00
CA TRP A 52 -7.98 -0.05 -2.66
C TRP A 52 -9.00 0.77 -1.88
N ASP A 53 -9.92 1.41 -2.59
CA ASP A 53 -11.09 2.05 -2.00
C ASP A 53 -12.30 1.12 -2.16
N LYS A 54 -13.03 0.81 -1.09
CA LYS A 54 -14.26 0.00 -1.17
C LYS A 54 -15.36 0.60 -2.06
N ARG A 55 -15.24 1.88 -2.42
CA ARG A 55 -16.14 2.60 -3.32
C ARG A 55 -15.75 2.47 -4.79
N GLN A 56 -14.53 1.99 -5.08
CA GLN A 56 -13.98 1.92 -6.43
C GLN A 56 -13.47 0.50 -6.71
N THR A 57 -13.66 0.05 -7.95
CA THR A 57 -13.18 -1.26 -8.40
C THR A 57 -11.72 -1.20 -8.89
N SER A 58 -11.17 0.00 -9.08
CA SER A 58 -9.79 0.21 -9.49
C SER A 58 -8.82 0.26 -8.30
N CYS A 59 -7.59 -0.18 -8.52
CA CYS A 59 -6.47 0.03 -7.59
C CYS A 59 -6.23 1.53 -7.46
N LEU A 60 -6.28 2.07 -6.24
CA LEU A 60 -5.96 3.48 -6.00
C LEU A 60 -4.46 3.71 -6.21
N GLN A 61 -3.65 2.88 -5.54
CA GLN A 61 -2.21 3.08 -5.53
C GLN A 61 -1.49 1.77 -5.24
N SER A 62 -0.36 1.55 -5.92
CA SER A 62 0.55 0.45 -5.63
C SER A 62 1.89 1.02 -5.18
N PHE A 63 2.46 0.44 -4.13
CA PHE A 63 3.76 0.79 -3.59
C PHE A 63 4.64 -0.43 -3.64
N GLN A 64 5.72 -0.35 -4.40
CA GLN A 64 6.76 -1.35 -4.37
C GLN A 64 7.75 -0.97 -3.27
N LEU A 65 7.73 -1.72 -2.16
CA LEU A 65 8.58 -1.41 -1.01
C LEU A 65 9.98 -2.02 -1.10
N SER A 66 10.13 -3.13 -1.84
CA SER A 66 11.44 -3.71 -2.14
C SER A 66 11.89 -3.32 -3.55
N SER A 67 13.01 -2.59 -3.65
CA SER A 67 13.66 -2.25 -4.92
C SER A 67 14.66 -3.31 -5.39
N ASP A 68 15.14 -4.17 -4.49
CA ASP A 68 16.17 -5.14 -4.78
C ASP A 68 15.60 -6.51 -5.17
N HIS A 69 16.38 -7.27 -5.94
CA HIS A 69 16.10 -8.65 -6.39
C HIS A 69 15.82 -9.66 -5.24
N VAL A 70 15.82 -9.22 -3.98
CA VAL A 70 15.51 -10.02 -2.81
C VAL A 70 14.00 -9.96 -2.57
N SER A 71 13.30 -11.05 -2.90
CA SER A 71 11.88 -11.23 -2.58
C SER A 71 11.67 -11.08 -1.07
N SER A 72 11.21 -9.90 -0.67
CA SER A 72 10.95 -9.55 0.73
C SER A 72 9.44 -9.45 0.91
N PRO A 73 8.77 -10.54 1.31
CA PRO A 73 7.32 -10.54 1.47
C PRO A 73 6.91 -9.56 2.56
N VAL A 74 5.72 -8.99 2.41
CA VAL A 74 5.13 -8.18 3.48
C VAL A 74 4.48 -9.12 4.49
N TYR A 75 5.08 -9.23 5.68
CA TYR A 75 4.59 -10.10 6.74
C TYR A 75 3.41 -9.49 7.48
N SER A 76 3.45 -8.17 7.70
CA SER A 76 2.41 -7.48 8.46
C SER A 76 2.15 -6.10 7.89
N LEU A 77 0.87 -5.74 7.88
CA LEU A 77 0.37 -4.44 7.46
C LEU A 77 -0.45 -3.81 8.57
N ARG A 78 -0.27 -2.51 8.76
CA ARG A 78 -1.13 -1.70 9.60
C ARG A 78 -1.53 -0.46 8.82
N LEU A 79 -2.82 -0.35 8.52
CA LEU A 79 -3.38 0.88 7.94
C LEU A 79 -4.26 1.54 9.00
N ASP A 80 -3.98 2.82 9.20
CA ASP A 80 -4.81 3.78 9.91
C ASP A 80 -5.29 4.85 8.91
N SER A 81 -6.17 5.75 9.34
CA SER A 81 -6.74 6.79 8.47
C SER A 81 -5.72 7.77 7.87
N SER A 82 -4.50 7.81 8.41
CA SER A 82 -3.45 8.71 7.93
C SER A 82 -2.09 8.06 7.74
N HIS A 83 -1.87 6.84 8.25
CA HIS A 83 -0.57 6.17 8.16
C HIS A 83 -0.75 4.74 7.68
N LEU A 84 0.17 4.28 6.85
CA LEU A 84 0.31 2.90 6.44
C LEU A 84 1.70 2.40 6.84
N TYR A 85 1.75 1.40 7.70
CA TYR A 85 2.96 0.71 8.12
C TYR A 85 3.03 -0.67 7.50
N ALA A 86 4.22 -1.05 7.04
CA ALA A 86 4.48 -2.31 6.39
C ALA A 86 5.78 -2.89 6.92
N ALA A 87 5.71 -4.11 7.44
CA ALA A 87 6.87 -4.84 7.90
C ALA A 87 7.25 -5.92 6.87
N LEU A 88 8.43 -5.76 6.29
CA LEU A 88 9.08 -6.76 5.45
C LEU A 88 10.14 -7.50 6.28
N ALA A 89 10.72 -8.57 5.73
CA ALA A 89 11.84 -9.27 6.40
C ALA A 89 13.05 -8.36 6.62
N SER A 90 13.30 -7.45 5.68
CA SER A 90 14.52 -6.62 5.63
C SER A 90 14.31 -5.20 6.16
N SER A 91 13.09 -4.68 6.13
CA SER A 91 12.80 -3.27 6.40
C SER A 91 11.38 -3.05 6.93
N LEU A 92 11.19 -1.93 7.62
CA LEU A 92 9.88 -1.42 7.98
C LEU A 92 9.63 -0.10 7.24
N HIS A 93 8.54 -0.04 6.48
CA HIS A 93 8.14 1.15 5.75
C HIS A 93 6.95 1.81 6.43
N SER A 94 6.99 3.14 6.51
CA SER A 94 5.88 3.98 6.98
C SER A 94 5.53 5.01 5.91
N LEU A 95 4.28 5.04 5.49
CA LEU A 95 3.74 6.02 4.56
C LEU A 95 2.74 6.90 5.31
N ASP A 96 2.88 8.22 5.18
CA ASP A 96 1.95 9.20 5.74
C ASP A 96 1.16 9.87 4.61
N PHE A 97 -0.17 9.79 4.69
CA PHE A 97 -1.09 10.37 3.69
C PHE A 97 -1.42 11.84 3.96
N LYS A 98 -0.95 12.44 5.07
CA LYS A 98 -1.21 13.84 5.42
C LYS A 98 -0.56 14.87 4.47
N THR A 99 0.35 14.45 3.59
CA THR A 99 1.19 15.35 2.78
C THR A 99 0.69 15.61 1.35
N SER A 100 -0.58 15.30 1.02
CA SER A 100 -1.15 15.73 -0.27
C SER A 100 -1.99 17.01 -0.20
N GLN A 101 -1.77 17.90 0.78
CA GLN A 101 -2.26 19.28 0.75
C GLN A 101 -1.22 20.27 1.29
N THR A 102 -0.15 20.51 0.54
CA THR A 102 0.39 21.88 0.43
C THR A 102 0.94 22.11 -0.96
N ARG A 103 0.28 23.03 -1.68
CA ARG A 103 0.65 23.57 -2.99
C ARG A 103 2.11 24.02 -3.03
N SER A 104 2.71 23.84 -4.21
CA SER A 104 3.81 24.61 -4.80
C SER A 104 4.18 25.92 -4.11
N ASN A 105 5.46 26.06 -3.74
CA ASN A 105 6.18 27.34 -3.80
C ASN A 105 7.60 27.06 -4.35
N PRO A 106 7.89 27.38 -5.63
CA PRO A 106 9.26 27.70 -6.01
C PRO A 106 9.53 29.12 -5.55
N LEU A 107 10.53 29.33 -4.67
CA LEU A 107 11.35 30.54 -4.49
C LEU A 107 11.96 30.54 -3.07
N LYS A 108 13.23 30.14 -2.95
CA LYS A 108 14.37 31.06 -2.79
C LYS A 108 15.67 30.27 -2.56
N GLN A 109 16.59 30.40 -3.51
CA GLN A 109 18.02 30.26 -3.27
C GLN A 109 18.44 31.12 -2.08
N GLY A 110 19.35 30.62 -1.26
CA GLY A 110 19.99 31.38 -0.18
C GLY A 110 21.18 30.60 0.37
N PHE A 111 22.38 30.95 -0.09
CA PHE A 111 23.67 30.44 0.35
C PHE A 111 23.93 30.77 1.83
N SER A 112 24.56 29.86 2.56
CA SER A 112 25.58 30.21 3.56
C SER A 112 26.54 29.04 3.76
N THR A 113 27.66 29.07 3.03
CA THR A 113 28.88 28.39 3.41
C THR A 113 29.32 28.95 4.76
N LEU A 114 29.39 28.11 5.78
CA LEU A 114 30.08 28.45 7.02
C LEU A 114 31.57 28.21 6.77
N GLU A 115 32.31 29.29 6.49
CA GLU A 115 33.77 29.28 6.59
C GLU A 115 34.18 29.17 8.06
N SER A 116 35.22 28.39 8.31
CA SER A 116 36.11 28.51 9.47
C SER A 116 37.54 28.51 8.97
#